data_AF-A0A921BF80-F1
#
_entry.id   AF-A0A921BF80-F1
#
_cell.length_a   1.000
_cell.length_b   1.000
_cell.length_c   1.000
_cell.angle_alpha   90.00
_cell.angle_beta   90.00
_cell.angle_gamma   90.00
#
_symmetry.space_group_name_H-M   'P 1'
#
loop_
_entity.id
_entity.type
_entity.pdbx_description
1 polymer ?
#
loop_
_entity_poly.entity_id
_entity_poly.type
_entity_poly.pdbx_seq_one_letter_code
_entity_poly.pdbx_strand_id
1 'polypeptide(L)' 'MSHELLAVSVLAQYCALADAQATALEVLGPADGYALAVEQGWVALFRIRGEDGRLIERATPTLNQPLE' A
#
# COMPACT_ATOMS: atom_id res chain seq x y z
N MET A 1 4.48 10.30 -14.47
CA MET A 1 3.55 10.91 -13.50
C MET A 1 4.18 10.75 -12.14
N SER A 2 4.34 11.83 -11.37
CA SER A 2 4.78 11.74 -9.98
C SER A 2 3.55 11.82 -9.10
N HIS A 3 3.34 10.80 -8.28
CA HIS A 3 2.37 10.80 -7.20
C HIS A 3 3.13 10.82 -5.87
N GLU A 4 2.43 11.10 -4.77
CA GLU A 4 3.07 11.28 -3.46
C GLU A 4 3.37 9.99 -2.69
N LEU A 5 3.07 8.82 -3.26
CA LEU A 5 3.49 7.54 -2.70
C LEU A 5 5.02 7.41 -2.79
N LEU A 6 5.66 7.24 -1.63
CA LEU A 6 7.11 7.08 -1.48
C LEU A 6 7.54 5.62 -1.46
N ALA A 7 6.73 4.78 -0.82
CA ALA A 7 6.94 3.34 -0.75
C ALA A 7 5.63 2.64 -0.39
N VAL A 8 5.50 1.38 -0.78
CA VAL A 8 4.48 0.47 -0.28
C VAL A 8 5.14 -0.81 0.24
N SER A 9 4.58 -1.38 1.30
CA SER A 9 4.97 -2.70 1.80
C SER A 9 3.75 -3.60 1.79
N VAL A 10 3.89 -4.81 1.24
CA VAL A 10 2.80 -5.76 1.07
C VAL A 10 3.16 -7.09 1.71
N LEU A 11 2.23 -7.69 2.45
CA LEU A 11 2.32 -9.05 2.95
C LEU A 11 1.36 -9.94 2.15
N ALA A 12 1.88 -11.05 1.65
CA ALA A 12 1.11 -12.06 0.94
C ALA A 12 1.71 -13.45 1.18
N GLN A 13 0.93 -14.50 0.91
CA GLN A 13 1.37 -15.89 1.07
C GLN A 13 2.61 -16.24 0.22
N TYR A 14 2.73 -15.62 -0.95
CA TYR A 14 3.83 -15.86 -1.88
C TYR A 14 4.56 -14.55 -2.18
N CYS A 15 5.90 -14.58 -2.13
CA CYS A 15 6.73 -13.41 -2.41
C CYS A 15 6.43 -12.79 -3.79
N ALA A 16 6.27 -13.63 -4.82
CA ALA A 16 5.93 -13.16 -6.17
C ALA A 16 4.59 -12.40 -6.22
N LEU A 17 3.63 -12.77 -5.38
CA LEU A 17 2.35 -12.07 -5.30
C LEU A 17 2.51 -10.72 -4.58
N ALA A 18 3.24 -10.69 -3.46
CA ALA A 18 3.52 -9.44 -2.76
C ALA A 18 4.27 -8.44 -3.64
N ASP A 19 5.25 -8.91 -4.42
CA ASP A 19 6.04 -8.09 -5.34
C ASP A 19 5.20 -7.52 -6.49
N ALA A 20 4.36 -8.35 -7.10
CA ALA A 20 3.44 -7.93 -8.15
C ALA A 20 2.39 -6.92 -7.63
N GLN A 21 1.84 -7.17 -6.44
CA GLN A 21 0.90 -6.26 -5.79
C GLN A 21 1.57 -4.93 -5.47
N ALA A 22 2.75 -4.95 -4.83
CA ALA A 22 3.50 -3.74 -4.50
C ALA A 22 3.75 -2.89 -5.76
N THR A 23 4.19 -3.53 -6.85
CA THR A 23 4.41 -2.84 -8.14
C THR A 23 3.11 -2.22 -8.67
N ALA A 24 1.99 -2.95 -8.64
CA ALA A 24 0.70 -2.43 -9.11
C ALA A 24 0.23 -1.23 -8.25
N LEU A 25 0.39 -1.32 -6.93
CA LEU A 25 0.03 -0.25 -5.99
C LEU A 25 0.91 0.99 -6.16
N GLU A 26 2.21 0.80 -6.43
CA GLU A 26 3.11 1.89 -6.80
C GLU A 26 2.63 2.59 -8.07
N VAL A 27 2.31 1.85 -9.14
CA VAL A 27 1.82 2.45 -10.40
C VAL A 27 0.53 3.25 -10.22
N LEU A 28 -0.40 2.76 -9.41
CA LEU A 28 -1.70 3.41 -9.14
C LEU A 28 -1.58 4.61 -8.18
N GLY A 29 -0.55 4.64 -7.36
CA GLY A 29 -0.33 5.71 -6.38
C GLY A 29 -1.22 5.63 -5.13
N PRO A 30 -1.18 6.68 -4.28
CA PRO A 30 -1.64 6.59 -2.89
C PRO A 30 -3.17 6.61 -2.68
N ALA A 31 -3.94 7.03 -3.69
CA ALA A 31 -5.40 7.04 -3.64
C ALA A 31 -5.97 5.76 -4.26
N ASP A 32 -5.78 5.58 -5.57
CA ASP A 32 -6.35 4.45 -6.31
C ASP A 32 -5.73 3.11 -5.88
N GLY A 33 -4.42 3.08 -5.60
CA GLY A 33 -3.77 1.90 -5.06
C GLY A 33 -4.34 1.51 -3.68
N TYR A 34 -4.56 2.49 -2.79
CA TYR A 34 -5.16 2.20 -1.50
C TYR A 34 -6.59 1.65 -1.64
N ALA A 35 -7.40 2.24 -2.52
CA ALA A 35 -8.76 1.78 -2.78
C ALA A 35 -8.77 0.34 -3.28
N LEU A 36 -7.92 0.00 -4.26
CA LEU A 36 -7.76 -1.36 -4.76
C LEU A 36 -7.32 -2.34 -3.65
N ALA A 37 -6.32 -1.96 -2.85
CA ALA A 37 -5.83 -2.82 -1.77
C ALA A 37 -6.92 -3.13 -0.73
N VAL A 38 -7.75 -2.14 -0.39
CA VAL A 38 -8.91 -2.33 0.50
C VAL A 38 -9.97 -3.24 -0.14
N GLU A 39 -10.31 -3.00 -1.41
CA GLU A 39 -11.29 -3.80 -2.15
C GLU A 39 -10.88 -5.28 -2.23
N GLN A 40 -9.61 -5.55 -2.50
CA GLN A 40 -9.06 -6.90 -2.64
C GLN A 40 -8.70 -7.55 -1.30
N GLY A 41 -8.84 -6.83 -0.18
CA GLY A 41 -8.46 -7.30 1.15
C GLY A 41 -6.96 -7.52 1.34
N TRP A 42 -6.11 -6.86 0.55
CA TRP A 42 -4.66 -7.02 0.64
C TRP A 42 -4.09 -6.39 1.91
N VAL A 43 -3.08 -7.04 2.47
CA VAL A 43 -2.32 -6.53 3.62
C VAL A 43 -1.22 -5.61 3.12
N ALA A 44 -1.46 -4.31 3.17
CA ALA A 44 -0.53 -3.29 2.69
C ALA A 44 -0.36 -2.10 3.66
N LEU A 45 0.85 -1.54 3.68
CA LEU A 45 1.24 -0.30 4.33
C LEU A 45 1.75 0.69 3.29
N PHE A 46 1.09 1.84 3.16
CA PHE A 46 1.48 2.92 2.26
C PHE A 46 2.26 3.99 3.03
N ARG A 47 3.37 4.47 2.44
CA ARG A 47 4.17 5.59 2.94
C ARG A 47 4.06 6.75 1.96
N ILE A 48 3.45 7.85 2.40
CA ILE A 48 3.01 8.94 1.54
C ILE A 48 3.70 10.23 1.99
N ARG A 49 4.12 11.06 1.04
CA ARG A 49 4.56 12.43 1.31
C ARG A 49 3.34 13.32 1.53
N GLY A 50 3.19 13.83 2.74
CA GLY A 50 2.18 14.84 3.06
C GLY A 50 2.49 16.19 2.41
N GLU A 51 1.49 17.06 2.34
CA GLU A 51 1.62 18.41 1.76
C GLU A 51 2.66 19.27 2.51
N ASP A 52 2.84 19.03 3.81
CA ASP A 52 3.86 19.69 4.64
C ASP A 52 5.25 19.03 4.54
N GLY A 53 5.42 18.08 3.62
CA GLY A 53 6.63 17.31 3.41
C GLY A 53 6.87 16.20 4.42
N ARG A 54 5.99 16.01 5.41
CA ARG A 54 6.13 14.93 6.40
C ARG A 54 5.71 13.58 5.82
N LEU A 55 6.23 12.52 6.44
CA LEU A 55 5.82 11.15 6.14
C LEU A 55 4.46 10.87 6.78
N ILE A 56 3.52 10.37 5.98
CA ILE A 56 2.23 9.85 6.42
C ILE A 56 2.22 8.35 6.16
N GLU A 57 1.91 7.57 7.19
CA GLU A 57 1.69 6.12 7.06
C GLU A 57 0.20 5.82 6.99
N ARG A 58 -0.20 4.97 6.04
CA ARG A 58 -1.58 4.54 5.86
C ARG A 58 -1.66 3.03 5.68
N ALA A 59 -2.11 2.36 6.73
CA ALA A 59 -2.38 0.92 6.72
C ALA A 59 -3.74 0.61 6.07
N THR A 60 -3.79 -0.49 5.32
CA THR A 60 -5.05 -1.15 4.97
C THR A 60 -5.71 -1.73 6.24
N PRO A 61 -7.05 -1.85 6.29
CA PRO A 61 -7.73 -2.44 7.45
C PRO A 61 -7.24 -3.85 7.78
N THR A 62 -6.93 -4.66 6.75
CA THR A 62 -6.45 -6.04 6.90
C THR A 62 -5.10 -6.10 7.63
N LEU A 63 -4.22 -5.11 7.47
CA LEU A 63 -2.93 -5.06 8.18
C LEU A 63 -3.11 -4.95 9.71
N ASN A 64 -4.18 -4.32 10.17
CA ASN A 64 -4.45 -4.14 11.60
C ASN A 64 -5.17 -5.34 12.23
N GLN A 65 -5.47 -6.38 11.45
CA GLN A 65 -6.08 -7.59 11.96
C GLN A 65 -5.02 -8.48 12.65
N PRO A 66 -5.41 -9.25 13.68
CA PRO A 66 -4.51 -10.24 14.27
C PRO A 66 -4.02 -11.24 13.22
N LEU A 67 -2.76 -11.64 13.33
CA LEU A 67 -2.24 -12.79 12.59
C LEU A 67 -2.81 -14.06 13.24
N GLU A 68 -3.57 -14.86 12.48
CA GLU A 68 -4.00 -16.21 12.90
C GLU A 68 -2.84 -17.22 12.85
#